data_AF-A0AAE0L5L9-F1
#
_entry.id   AF-A0AAE0L5L9-F1
#
_cell.length_a   1.000
_cell.length_b   1.000
_cell.length_c   1.000
_cell.angle_alpha   90.00
_cell.angle_beta   90.00
_cell.angle_gamma   90.00
#
_symmetry.space_group_name_H-M   'P 1'
#
loop_
_entity.id
_entity.type
_entity.pdbx_description
1 polymer ?
#
loop_
_entity_poly.entity_id
_entity_poly.type
_entity_poly.pdbx_seq_one_letter_code
_entity_poly.pdbx_strand_id
1 'polypeptide(L)'
;IGYKTASAHWQGKSTLGAKKQEVVDNLTNSAEQGFRLEGFDNPPPCLTTMDPLLDLKKIGDHSCPLLEGKTAKKARRMMMQRLTASDFLTHFLRLPAEGSELAELVLHEMVARLSGLATACKKVPMSSSASPLCQRDNGL
;
A
#
# COMPACT_ATOMS: atom_id res chain seq x y z
N ILE A 1 -18.78 13.71 5.83
CA ILE A 1 -18.55 12.52 4.99
C ILE A 1 -18.02 13.04 3.66
N GLY A 2 -16.82 12.65 3.24
CA GLY A 2 -16.24 13.18 2.00
C GLY A 2 -16.99 12.61 0.80
N TYR A 3 -17.18 13.42 -0.24
CA TYR A 3 -17.80 13.02 -1.52
C TYR A 3 -17.19 11.72 -2.10
N LYS A 4 -15.91 11.45 -1.81
CA LYS A 4 -15.18 10.22 -2.19
C LYS A 4 -15.60 8.94 -1.45
N THR A 5 -16.46 9.03 -0.43
CA THR A 5 -16.95 7.88 0.37
C THR A 5 -18.45 7.60 0.19
N ALA A 6 -19.11 8.29 -0.74
CA ALA A 6 -20.56 8.25 -0.92
C ALA A 6 -21.02 7.36 -2.10
N SER A 7 -20.21 6.40 -2.57
CA SER A 7 -20.73 5.40 -3.50
C SER A 7 -21.64 4.44 -2.72
N ALA A 8 -22.83 4.15 -3.26
CA ALA A 8 -23.97 3.55 -2.55
C ALA A 8 -23.75 2.14 -1.96
N HIS A 9 -22.54 1.57 -2.09
CA HIS A 9 -22.18 0.25 -1.56
C HIS A 9 -20.86 0.27 -0.76
N TRP A 10 -20.25 1.45 -0.55
CA TRP A 10 -19.08 1.57 0.30
C TRP A 10 -19.55 1.80 1.73
N GLN A 11 -19.52 0.75 2.55
CA GLN A 11 -19.90 0.83 3.96
C GLN A 11 -19.05 1.92 4.64
N GLY A 12 -19.68 3.07 4.89
CA GLY A 12 -18.99 4.30 5.24
C GLY A 12 -18.15 4.12 6.50
N LYS A 13 -16.85 4.38 6.40
CA LYS A 13 -16.00 4.47 7.60
C LYS A 13 -16.61 5.56 8.50
N SER A 14 -16.79 5.25 9.78
CA SER A 14 -17.22 6.26 10.76
C SER A 14 -16.27 7.47 10.72
N THR A 15 -16.74 8.65 11.09
CA THR A 15 -15.93 9.89 11.08
C THR A 15 -14.65 9.74 11.92
N LEU A 16 -14.74 9.05 13.06
CA LEU A 16 -13.58 8.71 13.90
C LEU A 16 -12.63 7.73 13.21
N GLY A 17 -13.17 6.73 12.50
CA GLY A 17 -12.37 5.81 11.70
C GLY A 17 -11.64 6.50 10.56
N ALA A 18 -12.28 7.48 9.92
CA ALA A 18 -11.67 8.30 8.88
C ALA A 18 -10.51 9.15 9.43
N LYS A 19 -10.70 9.84 10.56
CA LYS A 19 -9.62 10.62 11.20
C LYS A 19 -8.44 9.74 11.64
N LYS A 20 -8.72 8.57 12.20
CA LYS A 20 -7.66 7.63 12.58
C LYS A 20 -6.88 7.16 11.36
N GLN A 21 -7.57 6.89 10.26
CA GLN A 21 -6.92 6.48 9.02
C GLN A 21 -6.09 7.62 8.43
N GLU A 22 -6.58 8.85 8.46
CA GLU A 22 -5.86 10.05 8.01
C GLU A 22 -4.51 10.20 8.72
N VAL A 23 -4.47 9.99 10.05
CA VAL A 23 -3.20 9.98 10.79
C VAL A 23 -2.25 8.88 10.29
N VAL A 24 -2.77 7.67 10.04
CA VAL A 24 -1.95 6.58 9.50
C VAL A 24 -1.45 6.92 8.11
N ASP A 25 -2.29 7.46 7.23
CA ASP A 25 -1.92 7.81 5.86
C ASP A 25 -0.85 8.90 5.81
N ASN A 26 -0.90 9.86 6.75
CA ASN A 26 0.11 10.91 6.92
C ASN A 26 1.47 10.38 7.40
N LEU A 27 1.50 9.19 8.00
CA LEU A 27 2.71 8.53 8.48
C LEU A 27 3.15 7.39 7.56
N THR A 28 2.47 7.21 6.43
CA THR A 28 2.76 6.15 5.46
C THR A 28 2.94 6.73 4.07
N ASN A 29 3.31 5.87 3.12
CA ASN A 29 3.58 6.29 1.75
C ASN A 29 2.34 6.79 1.01
N SER A 30 1.17 6.67 1.64
CA SER A 30 -0.08 7.25 1.14
C SER A 30 0.01 8.76 0.99
N ALA A 31 0.66 9.46 1.93
CA ALA A 31 0.79 10.91 1.88
C ALA A 31 1.79 11.38 0.81
N GLU A 32 2.91 10.67 0.67
CA GLU A 32 3.97 11.08 -0.26
C GLU A 32 3.71 10.59 -1.69
N GLN A 33 3.25 9.35 -1.86
CA GLN A 33 3.18 8.68 -3.16
C GLN A 33 1.73 8.46 -3.65
N GLY A 34 0.73 8.78 -2.83
CA GLY A 34 -0.67 8.79 -3.24
C GLY A 34 -1.31 7.41 -3.44
N PHE A 35 -0.64 6.32 -3.06
CA PHE A 35 -1.18 4.97 -3.14
C PHE A 35 -1.20 4.28 -1.77
N ARG A 36 -2.11 3.31 -1.62
CA ARG A 36 -2.23 2.49 -0.41
C ARG A 36 -2.03 1.02 -0.74
N LEU A 37 -1.06 0.39 -0.08
CA LEU A 37 -0.83 -1.07 -0.17
C LEU A 37 -1.57 -1.85 0.92
N GLU A 38 -2.54 -1.23 1.62
CA GLU A 38 -3.30 -1.93 2.66
C GLU A 38 -4.30 -2.90 2.04
N GLY A 39 -4.17 -4.20 2.34
CA GLY A 39 -5.06 -5.22 1.79
C GLY A 39 -4.61 -5.79 0.45
N PHE A 40 -3.32 -5.68 0.12
CA PHE A 40 -2.74 -6.45 -0.97
C PHE A 40 -2.78 -7.95 -0.62
N ASP A 41 -3.77 -8.66 -1.16
CA ASP A 41 -3.95 -10.10 -0.99
C ASP A 41 -2.97 -10.82 -1.93
N ASN A 42 -2.09 -11.65 -1.35
CA ASN A 42 -0.95 -12.32 -2.00
C ASN A 42 0.26 -11.42 -2.28
N PRO A 43 0.97 -10.94 -1.22
CA PRO A 43 2.23 -10.25 -1.41
C PRO A 43 3.29 -11.19 -2.02
N PRO A 44 4.28 -10.66 -2.78
CA PRO A 44 5.42 -11.43 -3.26
C PRO A 44 6.08 -12.25 -2.13
N PRO A 45 6.56 -13.48 -2.40
CA PRO A 45 7.18 -14.33 -1.38
C PRO A 45 8.33 -13.67 -0.61
N CYS A 46 9.08 -12.77 -1.27
CA CYS A 46 10.16 -12.00 -0.64
C CYS A 46 9.67 -11.04 0.47
N LEU A 47 8.42 -10.56 0.39
CA LEU A 47 7.83 -9.75 1.48
C LEU A 47 7.42 -10.60 2.68
N THR A 48 7.14 -11.89 2.47
CA THR A 48 6.92 -12.84 3.56
C THR A 48 8.20 -13.06 4.37
N THR A 49 9.37 -13.01 3.72
CA THR A 49 10.67 -13.09 4.42
C THR A 49 11.08 -11.81 5.14
N MET A 50 10.40 -10.68 4.87
CA MET A 50 10.60 -9.41 5.57
C MET A 50 9.62 -9.22 6.74
N ASP A 51 8.92 -10.28 7.17
CA ASP A 51 7.91 -10.17 8.23
C ASP A 51 8.55 -9.59 9.51
N PRO A 52 8.09 -8.40 9.98
CA PRO A 52 8.71 -7.67 11.10
C PRO A 52 8.63 -8.44 12.42
N LEU A 53 7.85 -9.51 12.46
CA LEU A 53 7.70 -10.37 13.63
C LEU A 53 8.62 -11.60 13.60
N LEU A 54 9.44 -11.79 12.55
CA LEU A 54 10.34 -12.95 12.44
C LEU A 54 11.35 -13.02 13.59
N ASP A 55 11.90 -11.88 14.00
CA ASP A 55 12.88 -11.84 15.09
C ASP A 55 12.22 -12.10 16.46
N LEU A 56 11.00 -11.61 16.64
CA LEU A 56 10.22 -11.84 17.87
C LEU A 56 9.79 -13.32 18.01
N LYS A 57 9.59 -14.02 16.89
CA LYS A 57 9.30 -15.45 16.88
C LYS A 57 10.50 -16.33 17.28
N LYS A 58 11.73 -15.85 17.08
CA LYS A 58 12.95 -16.61 17.43
C LYS A 58 13.32 -16.52 18.92
N ILE A 59 12.81 -15.52 19.63
CA ILE A 59 13.18 -15.22 21.02
C ILE A 59 12.24 -15.91 22.03
N GLY A 60 11.03 -16.29 21.62
CA GLY A 60 10.04 -16.92 22.49
C GLY A 60 9.86 -18.40 22.17
N ASP A 61 10.42 -19.25 23.02
CA ASP A 61 10.03 -20.67 23.11
C ASP A 61 8.51 -20.74 23.35
N HIS A 62 7.82 -21.43 22.44
CA HIS A 62 6.42 -21.87 22.51
C HIS A 62 5.37 -20.91 23.14
N SER A 63 4.42 -20.44 22.33
CA SER A 63 3.10 -19.89 22.71
C SER A 63 3.03 -18.43 23.21
N CYS A 64 3.47 -17.46 22.40
CA CYS A 64 2.97 -16.09 22.52
C CYS A 64 1.73 -15.89 21.62
N PRO A 65 0.48 -16.00 22.13
CA PRO A 65 -0.73 -15.77 21.34
C PRO A 65 -0.86 -14.33 20.80
N LEU A 66 -0.02 -13.40 21.29
CA LEU A 66 0.10 -12.03 20.77
C LEU A 66 0.68 -11.95 19.35
N LEU A 67 1.43 -12.97 18.90
CA LEU A 67 2.08 -13.01 17.58
C LEU A 67 1.20 -13.61 16.49
N GLU A 68 0.01 -14.14 16.83
CA GLU A 68 -0.90 -14.77 15.87
C GLU A 68 -2.17 -13.94 15.63
N GLY A 69 -2.67 -13.99 14.39
CA GLY A 69 -3.93 -13.33 14.02
C GLY A 69 -3.82 -11.82 13.76
N LYS A 70 -4.62 -11.03 14.50
CA LYS A 70 -4.90 -9.61 14.18
C LYS A 70 -3.67 -8.71 14.28
N THR A 71 -2.79 -8.96 15.25
CA THR A 71 -1.57 -8.17 15.47
C THR A 71 -0.57 -8.38 14.34
N ALA A 72 -0.34 -9.62 13.91
CA ALA A 72 0.51 -9.93 12.76
C ALA A 72 -0.02 -9.33 11.46
N LYS A 73 -1.34 -9.40 11.24
CA LYS A 73 -1.97 -8.74 10.08
C LYS A 73 -1.75 -7.23 10.11
N LYS A 74 -1.84 -6.60 11.29
CA LYS A 74 -1.60 -5.16 11.46
C LYS A 74 -0.14 -4.79 11.26
N ALA A 75 0.80 -5.55 11.83
CA ALA A 75 2.23 -5.32 11.66
C ALA A 75 2.65 -5.42 10.18
N ARG A 76 2.17 -6.46 9.48
CA ARG A 76 2.38 -6.60 8.03
C ARG A 76 1.74 -5.47 7.23
N ARG A 77 0.54 -5.01 7.59
CA ARG A 77 -0.07 -3.83 6.97
C ARG A 77 0.81 -2.58 7.15
N MET A 78 1.34 -2.35 8.34
CA MET A 78 2.21 -1.21 8.62
C MET A 78 3.53 -1.30 7.85
N MET A 79 4.13 -2.50 7.77
CA MET A 79 5.33 -2.73 6.96
C MET A 79 5.07 -2.40 5.48
N MET A 80 4.00 -2.96 4.89
CA MET A 80 3.62 -2.73 3.49
C MET A 80 3.35 -1.25 3.21
N GLN A 81 2.72 -0.56 4.14
CA GLN A 81 2.43 0.87 4.03
C GLN A 81 3.68 1.76 4.06
N ARG A 82 4.82 1.23 4.50
CA ARG A 82 6.12 1.93 4.50
C ARG A 82 7.00 1.57 3.29
N LEU A 83 6.61 0.60 2.45
CA LEU A 83 7.37 0.25 1.24
C LEU A 83 7.14 1.26 0.13
N THR A 84 8.22 1.87 -0.36
CA THR A 84 8.13 2.80 -1.49
C THR A 84 7.62 2.06 -2.73
N ALA A 85 7.03 2.79 -3.69
CA ALA A 85 6.59 2.19 -4.95
C ALA A 85 7.74 1.44 -5.65
N SER A 86 8.95 2.02 -5.64
CA SER A 86 10.13 1.38 -6.22
C SER A 86 10.44 0.06 -5.51
N ASP A 87 10.50 0.06 -4.17
CA ASP A 87 10.82 -1.17 -3.42
C ASP A 87 9.76 -2.25 -3.68
N PHE A 88 8.48 -1.87 -3.60
CA PHE A 88 7.38 -2.78 -3.88
C PHE A 88 7.48 -3.38 -5.28
N LEU A 89 7.73 -2.55 -6.31
CA LEU A 89 7.87 -3.01 -7.69
C LEU A 89 9.11 -3.89 -7.86
N THR A 90 10.25 -3.54 -7.26
CA THR A 90 11.45 -4.39 -7.29
C THR A 90 11.17 -5.76 -6.70
N HIS A 91 10.44 -5.83 -5.59
CA HIS A 91 10.05 -7.09 -4.97
C HIS A 91 9.02 -7.88 -5.80
N PHE A 92 8.07 -7.19 -6.42
CA PHE A 92 7.01 -7.80 -7.22
C PHE A 92 7.52 -8.32 -8.57
N LEU A 93 8.46 -7.60 -9.19
CA LEU A 93 9.08 -7.94 -10.46
C LEU A 93 10.29 -8.88 -10.31
N ARG A 94 10.66 -9.26 -9.09
CA ARG A 94 11.75 -10.19 -8.85
C ARG A 94 11.32 -11.60 -9.26
N LEU A 95 11.75 -12.00 -10.44
CA LEU A 95 11.56 -13.35 -10.94
C LEU A 95 12.63 -14.29 -10.36
N PRO A 96 12.28 -15.55 -10.04
CA PRO A 96 13.28 -16.54 -9.64
C PRO A 96 14.29 -16.74 -10.79
N ALA A 97 15.57 -16.85 -10.45
CA ALA A 97 16.66 -16.90 -11.43
C ALA A 97 16.67 -18.18 -12.31
N GLU A 98 15.84 -19.17 -11.99
CA GLU A 98 15.79 -20.43 -12.72
C GLU A 98 14.74 -20.37 -13.84
N GLY A 99 15.19 -20.04 -15.05
CA GLY A 99 14.37 -19.91 -16.26
C GLY A 99 14.60 -18.60 -17.03
N SER A 100 15.87 -18.23 -17.23
CA SER A 100 16.29 -16.85 -17.57
C SER A 100 15.62 -16.25 -18.80
N GLU A 101 15.40 -17.01 -19.87
CA GLU A 101 14.83 -16.45 -21.11
C GLU A 101 13.36 -16.07 -20.97
N LEU A 102 12.54 -16.94 -20.36
CA LEU A 102 11.12 -16.64 -20.13
C LEU A 102 10.96 -15.52 -19.09
N ALA A 103 11.82 -15.52 -18.06
CA ALA A 103 11.81 -14.47 -17.05
C ALA A 103 12.16 -13.10 -17.67
N GLU A 104 13.17 -13.05 -18.54
CA GLU A 104 13.53 -11.84 -19.26
C GLU A 104 12.40 -11.35 -20.19
N LEU A 105 11.74 -12.25 -20.92
CA LEU A 105 10.59 -11.89 -21.76
C LEU A 105 9.42 -11.34 -20.94
N VAL A 106 9.09 -11.96 -19.81
CA VAL A 106 8.03 -11.48 -18.90
C VAL A 106 8.40 -10.13 -18.32
N LEU A 107 9.65 -9.96 -17.85
CA LEU A 107 10.11 -8.68 -17.30
C LEU A 107 10.06 -7.58 -18.37
N HIS A 108 10.53 -7.87 -19.59
CA HIS A 108 10.50 -6.93 -20.71
C HIS A 108 9.05 -6.52 -21.05
N GLU A 109 8.12 -7.48 -21.14
CA GLU A 109 6.70 -7.19 -21.40
C GLU A 109 6.07 -6.37 -20.26
N MET A 110 6.38 -6.68 -19.00
CA MET A 110 5.91 -5.90 -17.85
C MET A 110 6.44 -4.47 -17.89
N VAL A 111 7.73 -4.28 -18.16
CA VAL A 111 8.34 -2.95 -18.30
C VAL A 111 7.72 -2.18 -19.46
N ALA A 112 7.49 -2.81 -20.61
CA ALA A 112 6.84 -2.20 -21.76
C ALA A 112 5.42 -1.73 -21.42
N ARG A 113 4.61 -2.57 -20.76
CA ARG A 113 3.25 -2.21 -20.32
C ARG A 113 3.23 -1.10 -19.29
N LEU A 114 4.10 -1.16 -18.28
CA LEU A 114 4.21 -0.13 -17.25
C LEU A 114 4.66 1.21 -17.85
N SER A 115 5.60 1.19 -18.79
CA SER A 115 6.04 2.38 -19.52
C SER A 115 4.93 2.98 -20.38
N GLY A 116 4.16 2.12 -21.05
CA GLY A 116 2.96 2.52 -21.80
C GLY A 116 1.90 3.17 -20.91
N LEU A 117 1.60 2.54 -19.77
CA LEU A 117 0.68 3.07 -18.76
C LEU A 117 1.16 4.41 -18.22
N ALA A 118 2.43 4.52 -17.80
CA ALA A 118 3.00 5.77 -17.30
C ALA A 118 2.92 6.90 -18.33
N THR A 119 3.15 6.59 -19.61
CA THR A 119 3.01 7.55 -20.71
C THR A 119 1.55 7.97 -20.91
N ALA A 120 0.61 7.02 -20.83
CA ALA A 120 -0.82 7.32 -20.91
C ALA A 120 -1.29 8.19 -19.74
N CYS A 121 -0.86 7.89 -18.51
CA CYS A 121 -1.16 8.69 -17.32
C CYS A 121 -0.66 10.13 -17.45
N LYS A 122 0.53 10.37 -18.03
CA LYS A 122 1.04 11.73 -18.30
C LYS A 122 0.19 12.54 -19.28
N LYS A 123 -0.56 11.87 -20.17
CA LYS A 123 -1.45 12.52 -21.14
C LYS A 123 -2.80 12.88 -20.56
N VAL A 124 -3.16 12.32 -19.40
CA VAL A 124 -4.39 12.71 -18.70
C VAL A 124 -4.14 14.10 -18.11
N PRO A 125 -4.89 15.13 -18.52
CA PRO A 125 -4.78 16.43 -17.87
C PRO A 125 -5.12 16.24 -16.40
N MET A 126 -4.13 16.46 -15.53
CA MET A 126 -4.35 16.52 -14.09
C MET A 126 -5.42 17.58 -13.88
N SER A 127 -6.63 17.17 -13.50
CA SER A 127 -7.63 18.14 -13.09
C SER A 127 -7.04 18.83 -11.88
N SER A 128 -6.58 20.06 -12.08
CA SER A 128 -6.21 20.99 -11.02
C SER A 128 -7.47 21.43 -10.28
N SER A 129 -8.24 20.46 -9.77
CA SER A 129 -9.06 20.70 -8.61
C SER A 129 -8.08 20.86 -7.46
N ALA A 130 -7.54 22.08 -7.35
CA ALA A 130 -7.25 22.67 -6.06
C ALA A 130 -8.50 22.41 -5.22
N SER A 131 -8.46 21.33 -4.44
CA SER A 131 -9.45 21.12 -3.39
C SER A 131 -9.23 22.31 -2.47
N PRO A 132 -10.22 23.20 -2.28
CA PRO A 132 -10.08 24.25 -1.31
C PRO A 132 -9.81 23.56 0.02
N LEU A 133 -8.57 23.71 0.49
CA LEU A 133 -8.20 23.53 1.88
C LEU A 133 -9.31 24.19 2.70
N CYS A 134 -10.07 23.36 3.39
CA CYS A 134 -10.60 23.58 4.72
C CYS A 134 -10.45 25.04 5.23
N GLN A 135 -11.20 25.99 4.65
CA GLN A 135 -11.50 27.25 5.33
C GLN A 135 -12.59 26.88 6.34
N ARG A 136 -12.15 26.53 7.56
CA ARG A 136 -13.05 26.54 8.71
C ARG A 136 -13.33 28.00 9.02
N ASP A 137 -14.49 28.48 8.58
CA ASP A 137 -15.11 29.64 9.18
C ASP A 137 -15.42 29.31 10.64
N ASN A 138 -14.61 29.84 11.55
CA ASN A 138 -14.93 29.93 12.97
C ASN A 138 -15.90 31.11 13.14
N GLY A 139 -17.19 30.85 12.88
CA GLY A 139 -18.28 31.77 13.14
C GLY A 139 -19.27 31.15 14.13
N LEU A 140 -19.02 31.37 15.42
CA LEU A 140 -19.99 31.68 16.49
C LEU A 140 -19.26 31.81 17.83
#